data_AF-A0A6J6ME22-F1
#
_entry.id   AF-A0A6J6ME22-F1
#
_cell.length_a   1.000
_cell.length_b   1.000
_cell.length_c   1.000
_cell.angle_alpha   90.00
_cell.angle_beta   90.00
_cell.angle_gamma   90.00
#
_symmetry.space_group_name_H-M   'P 1'
#
loop_
_entity.id
_entity.type
_entity.pdbx_description
1 polymer ?
#
loop_
_entity_poly.entity_id
_entity_poly.type
_entity_poly.pdbx_seq_one_letter_code
_entity_poly.pdbx_strand_id
1 'polypeptide(L)' 'MTPDQFIKEVSQAGQITTMVAEVARAKAIAQVLGQVKIVDKSGKKVDIQALAPKKDPESKSE' A
#
# COMPACT_ATOMS: atom_id res chain seq x y z
N MET A 1 5.41 15.73 11.97
CA MET A 1 4.14 16.24 11.39
C MET A 1 3.01 15.52 12.08
N THR A 2 1.98 16.22 12.51
CA THR A 2 0.75 15.56 12.96
C THR A 2 -0.06 15.14 11.73
N PRO A 3 -0.86 14.05 11.81
CA PRO A 3 -1.71 13.62 10.71
C PRO A 3 -2.60 14.74 10.17
N ASP A 4 -3.16 15.57 11.05
CA ASP A 4 -3.99 16.73 10.67
C ASP A 4 -3.22 17.76 9.84
N GLN A 5 -1.97 18.03 10.20
CA GLN A 5 -1.13 18.98 9.46
C GLN A 5 -0.83 18.45 8.05
N PHE A 6 -0.57 17.14 7.93
CA PHE A 6 -0.32 16.48 6.65
C PHE A 6 -1.56 16.51 5.74
N ILE A 7 -2.74 16.17 6.27
CA ILE A 7 -3.99 16.24 5.50
C ILE A 7 -4.26 17.67 5.03
N LYS A 8 -4.03 18.68 5.87
CA LYS A 8 -4.22 20.08 5.51
C LYS A 8 -3.32 20.50 4.34
N GLU A 9 -2.05 20.13 4.36
CA GLU A 9 -1.12 20.44 3.26
C GLU A 9 -1.48 19.70 1.96
N VAL A 10 -1.79 18.41 2.03
CA VAL A 10 -2.21 17.62 0.85
C VAL A 10 -3.53 18.13 0.27
N SER A 11 -4.45 18.56 1.13
CA SER A 11 -5.73 19.18 0.72
C SER A 11 -5.50 20.52 0.03
N GLN A 12 -4.65 21.38 0.59
CA GLN A 12 -4.31 22.68 0.00
C GLN A 12 -3.59 22.53 -1.34
N ALA A 13 -2.75 21.49 -1.50
CA ALA A 13 -2.11 21.18 -2.76
C ALA A 13 -3.05 20.55 -3.80
N GLY A 14 -4.32 20.24 -3.44
CA GLY A 14 -5.27 19.57 -4.31
C GLY A 14 -4.87 18.13 -4.68
N GLN A 15 -3.97 17.52 -3.90
CA GLN A 15 -3.32 16.24 -4.25
C GLN A 15 -4.04 15.00 -3.71
N ILE A 16 -5.09 15.17 -2.89
CA ILE A 16 -5.82 14.04 -2.27
C ILE A 16 -6.26 13.02 -3.32
N THR A 17 -6.87 13.46 -4.41
CA THR A 17 -7.37 12.58 -5.47
C THR A 17 -6.26 11.74 -6.10
N THR A 18 -5.09 12.34 -6.32
CA THR A 18 -3.91 11.65 -6.85
C THR A 18 -3.38 10.63 -5.85
N MET A 19 -3.28 11.00 -4.57
CA MET A 19 -2.83 10.06 -3.52
C MET A 19 -3.77 8.87 -3.38
N VAL A 20 -5.09 9.08 -3.43
CA VAL A 20 -6.07 7.97 -3.41
C VAL A 20 -5.91 7.09 -4.65
N ALA A 21 -5.69 7.69 -5.83
CA ALA A 21 -5.46 6.93 -7.05
C ALA A 21 -4.17 6.09 -6.98
N GLU A 22 -3.11 6.60 -6.37
CA GLU A 22 -1.87 5.85 -6.14
C GLU A 22 -2.07 4.69 -5.17
N VAL A 23 -2.80 4.89 -4.07
CA VAL A 23 -3.15 3.81 -3.13
C VAL A 23 -3.98 2.74 -3.82
N ALA A 24 -4.97 3.13 -4.63
CA ALA A 24 -5.79 2.20 -5.39
C ALA A 24 -4.93 1.38 -6.38
N ARG A 25 -4.02 2.03 -7.10
CA ARG A 25 -3.08 1.37 -8.02
C ARG A 25 -2.18 0.39 -7.28
N ALA A 26 -1.58 0.80 -6.17
CA ALA A 26 -0.70 -0.06 -5.36
C ALA A 26 -1.46 -1.31 -4.84
N LYS A 27 -2.70 -1.13 -4.39
CA LYS A 27 -3.58 -2.24 -3.96
C LYS A 27 -3.93 -3.18 -5.11
N ALA A 28 -4.24 -2.65 -6.29
CA ALA A 28 -4.53 -3.47 -7.47
C ALA A 28 -3.32 -4.33 -7.87
N ILE A 29 -2.12 -3.76 -7.86
CA ILE A 29 -0.88 -4.51 -8.14
C ILE A 29 -0.68 -5.60 -7.09
N ALA A 30 -0.81 -5.29 -5.80
CA ALA A 30 -0.70 -6.28 -4.74
C ALA A 30 -1.72 -7.44 -4.89
N GLN A 31 -2.95 -7.12 -5.28
CA GLN A 31 -4.00 -8.12 -5.53
C GLN A 31 -3.66 -9.04 -6.71
N VAL A 32 -3.12 -8.50 -7.80
CA VAL A 32 -2.70 -9.30 -8.96
C VAL A 32 -1.50 -10.18 -8.60
N LEU A 33 -0.51 -9.63 -7.91
CA LEU A 33 0.68 -10.37 -7.46
C LEU A 33 0.33 -11.50 -6.48
N GLY A 34 -0.73 -11.35 -5.69
CA GLY A 34 -1.22 -12.39 -4.79
C GLY A 34 -1.86 -13.59 -5.49
N GLN A 35 -2.27 -13.46 -6.76
CA GLN A 35 -2.93 -14.54 -7.52
C GLN A 35 -1.95 -15.36 -8.36
N VAL A 36 -0.73 -14.87 -8.58
CA VAL A 36 0.25 -15.49 -9.48
C VAL A 36 1.40 -16.12 -8.70
N LYS A 37 1.92 -17.25 -9.19
CA LYS A 37 3.13 -17.87 -8.63
C LYS A 37 4.36 -17.14 -9.12
N ILE A 38 5.08 -16.49 -8.21
CA ILE A 38 6.28 -15.73 -8.54
C ILE A 38 7.51 -16.56 -8.16
N VAL A 39 8.43 -16.69 -9.11
CA VAL A 39 9.71 -17.37 -8.95
C VAL A 39 10.84 -16.46 -9.39
N ASP A 40 12.00 -16.59 -8.74
CA ASP A 40 13.22 -15.90 -9.17
C ASP A 40 13.84 -16.58 -10.41
N LYS A 41 14.95 -16.02 -10.93
CA LYS A 41 15.67 -16.57 -12.08
C LYS A 41 16.21 -18.00 -11.84
N SER A 42 16.37 -18.40 -10.58
CA SER A 42 16.82 -19.73 -10.17
C SER A 42 15.66 -20.68 -9.86
N GLY A 43 14.41 -20.25 -10.07
CA GLY A 43 13.21 -21.04 -9.83
C GLY A 43 12.73 -21.08 -8.37
N LYS A 44 13.35 -20.31 -7.46
CA LYS A 44 12.91 -20.25 -6.06
C LYS A 44 11.65 -19.41 -5.94
N LYS A 45 10.68 -19.90 -5.16
CA LYS A 45 9.43 -19.17 -4.88
C LYS A 45 9.74 -17.88 -4.13
N VAL A 46 9.23 -16.77 -4.63
CA VAL A 46 9.31 -15.47 -3.96
C VAL A 46 8.01 -15.24 -3.20
N ASP A 47 8.11 -14.94 -1.91
CA ASP A 47 6.97 -14.61 -1.07
C ASP A 47 6.73 -13.10 -1.07
N ILE A 48 5.73 -12.66 -1.82
CA ILE A 48 5.33 -11.25 -1.89
C ILE A 48 4.52 -10.84 -0.64
N GLN A 49 3.90 -11.79 0.06
CA GLN A 49 3.09 -11.48 1.25
C GLN A 49 3.97 -11.02 2.42
N ALA A 50 5.21 -11.50 2.50
CA ALA A 50 6.20 -11.02 3.47
C ALA A 50 6.54 -9.53 3.33
N LEU A 51 6.28 -8.93 2.15
CA LEU A 51 6.49 -7.52 1.86
C LEU A 51 5.25 -6.67 2.10
N ALA A 52 4.11 -7.30 2.40
CA ALA A 52 2.89 -6.56 2.75
C ALA A 52 3.10 -5.78 4.05
N PRO A 53 2.47 -4.61 4.21
CA PRO A 53 2.51 -3.87 5.46
C PRO A 53 2.01 -4.78 6.59
N LYS A 54 2.79 -4.86 7.67
CA LYS A 54 2.35 -5.56 8.88
C LYS A 54 1.08 -4.87 9.36
N LYS A 55 0.01 -5.63 9.60
CA LYS A 55 -1.15 -5.09 10.29
C LYS A 55 -0.69 -4.75 11.71
N ASP A 56 -0.45 -3.47 11.97
CA ASP A 56 -0.34 -2.98 13.33
C ASP A 56 -1.65 -3.34 14.06
N PRO A 57 -1.60 -4.09 15.17
CA PRO A 57 -2.79 -4.50 15.91
C PRO A 57 -3.59 -3.33 16.52
N GLU A 58 -3.09 -2.09 16.43
CA GLU A 58 -3.73 -0.88 16.97
C GLU A 58 -4.69 -0.17 15.99
N SER A 59 -4.86 -0.62 14.75
CA SER A 59 -5.86 -0.03 13.81
C SER A 59 -7.26 -0.66 13.94
N LYS A 60 -7.63 -1.12 15.14
CA LYS A 60 -9.01 -1.45 15.55
C LYS A 60 -9.34 -0.72 16.85
N SER A 61 -9.42 0.60 16.80
CA SER A 61 -10.15 1.41 17.79
C SER A 61 -10.37 2.79 17.17
N GLU A 62 -11.35 2.88 16.29
CA GLU A 62 -12.31 4.00 16.21
C GLU A 62 -13.50 3.58 15.33
#